data_AF-A0A9D8X466-F1
#
_entry.id   AF-A0A9D8X466-F1
#
_cell.length_a   1.000
_cell.length_b   1.000
_cell.length_c   1.000
_cell.angle_alpha   90.00
_cell.angle_beta   90.00
_cell.angle_gamma   90.00
#
_symmetry.space_group_name_H-M   'P 1'
#
loop_
_entity.id
_entity.type
_entity.pdbx_description
1 polymer ?
#
loop_
_entity_poly.entity_id
_entity_poly.type
_entity_poly.pdbx_seq_one_letter_code
_entity_poly.pdbx_strand_id
1 'polypeptide(L)' 'MFRIEKNLSRPNVPKTIRFTEELDEKLTIVANGEQISFNELVLRCCQYALNDYEGKADIKK' A
#
# COMPACT_ATOMS: atom_id res chain seq x y z
N MET A 1 6.06 -5.45 11.78
CA MET A 1 4.84 -4.74 12.27
C MET A 1 4.55 -3.61 11.31
N PHE A 2 3.36 -3.59 10.71
CA PHE A 2 2.96 -2.57 9.74
C PHE A 2 2.91 -1.20 10.44
N ARG A 3 3.73 -0.25 9.98
CA ARG A 3 3.83 1.10 10.56
C ARG A 3 3.36 2.12 9.54
N ILE A 4 2.52 3.03 10.02
CA ILE A 4 1.94 4.12 9.26
C ILE A 4 2.98 5.26 9.19
N GLU A 5 3.76 5.32 8.11
CA GLU A 5 4.73 6.39 7.86
C GLU A 5 4.19 7.44 6.88
N LYS A 6 4.36 8.74 7.20
CA LYS A 6 3.81 9.88 6.44
C LYS A 6 4.57 10.20 5.13
N ASN A 7 5.62 9.47 4.78
CA ASN A 7 6.49 9.76 3.64
C ASN A 7 5.88 9.43 2.26
N LEU A 8 4.70 8.82 2.20
CA LEU A 8 3.97 8.54 0.95
C LEU A 8 3.02 9.68 0.54
N SER A 9 3.20 10.86 1.14
CA SER A 9 2.41 12.05 0.84
C SER A 9 2.78 12.57 -0.56
N ARG A 10 1.88 12.37 -1.55
CA ARG A 10 1.89 12.88 -2.95
C ARG A 10 2.34 11.90 -4.06
N PRO A 11 1.67 10.76 -4.23
CA PRO A 11 1.84 9.95 -5.43
C PRO A 11 1.29 10.68 -6.66
N ASN A 12 2.08 10.76 -7.74
CA ASN A 12 1.75 11.51 -8.97
C ASN A 12 1.71 10.65 -10.24
N VAL A 13 1.97 9.34 -10.14
CA VAL A 13 1.90 8.40 -11.27
C VAL A 13 0.60 7.58 -11.16
N PRO A 14 -0.40 7.78 -12.05
CA PRO A 14 -1.65 7.04 -11.99
C PRO A 14 -1.45 5.57 -12.39
N LYS A 15 -2.06 4.65 -11.64
CA LYS A 15 -2.10 3.21 -11.91
C LYS A 15 -3.49 2.66 -11.62
N THR A 16 -4.02 1.87 -12.55
CA THR A 16 -5.29 1.14 -12.37
C THR A 16 -4.98 -0.31 -11.98
N ILE A 17 -5.51 -0.76 -10.84
CA ILE A 17 -5.37 -2.12 -10.33
C ILE A 17 -6.79 -2.64 -10.07
N ARG A 18 -7.05 -3.91 -10.42
CA ARG A 18 -8.34 -4.57 -10.14
C ARG A 18 -8.19 -5.45 -8.90
N PHE A 19 -9.05 -5.24 -7.91
CA PHE A 19 -9.11 -6.02 -6.67
C PHE A 19 -10.23 -7.07 -6.75
N THR A 20 -10.13 -8.09 -5.91
CA THR A 20 -11.30 -8.94 -5.58
C THR A 20 -12.20 -8.19 -4.61
N GLU A 21 -13.51 -8.48 -4.63
CA GLU A 21 -14.49 -7.85 -3.73
C GLU A 21 -14.07 -7.99 -2.26
N GLU A 22 -13.68 -9.20 -1.84
CA GLU A 22 -13.25 -9.47 -0.48
C GLU A 22 -12.03 -8.62 -0.05
N LEU A 23 -11.07 -8.40 -0.95
CA LEU A 23 -9.87 -7.63 -0.64
C LEU A 23 -10.18 -6.13 -0.59
N ASP A 24 -11.02 -5.64 -1.49
CA ASP A 24 -11.47 -4.24 -1.52
C ASP A 24 -12.21 -3.87 -0.23
N GLU A 25 -13.15 -4.72 0.22
CA GLU A 25 -13.90 -4.51 1.46
C GLU A 25 -12.97 -4.42 2.68
N LYS A 26 -12.05 -5.39 2.81
CA LYS A 26 -11.10 -5.42 3.93
C LYS A 26 -10.20 -4.18 3.95
N LEU A 27 -9.66 -3.79 2.80
CA LEU A 27 -8.80 -2.60 2.70
C LEU A 27 -9.57 -1.32 2.96
N THR A 28 -10.83 -1.23 2.50
CA THR A 28 -11.70 -0.07 2.75
C THR A 28 -12.01 0.09 4.23
N ILE A 29 -12.30 -0.99 4.95
CA ILE A 29 -12.51 -0.97 6.40
C ILE A 29 -11.27 -0.43 7.13
N VAL A 30 -10.08 -0.92 6.76
CA VAL A 30 -8.81 -0.48 7.36
C VAL A 30 -8.53 0.99 7.05
N ALA A 31 -8.70 1.42 5.80
CA ALA A 31 -8.47 2.81 5.41
C ALA A 31 -9.36 3.78 6.19
N ASN A 32 -10.64 3.43 6.34
CA ASN A 32 -11.61 4.21 7.10
C ASN A 32 -11.28 4.24 8.60
N GLY A 33 -10.90 3.08 9.18
CA GLY A 33 -10.55 2.98 10.60
C GLY A 33 -9.31 3.80 10.96
N GLU A 34 -8.32 3.83 10.08
CA GLU A 34 -7.06 4.58 10.26
C GLU A 34 -7.13 6.02 9.74
N GLN A 35 -8.27 6.45 9.20
CA GLN A 35 -8.50 7.78 8.61
C GLN A 35 -7.47 8.16 7.55
N ILE A 36 -7.10 7.21 6.69
CA ILE A 36 -6.17 7.42 5.57
C ILE A 36 -6.89 7.20 4.24
N SER A 37 -6.36 7.80 3.17
CA SER A 37 -6.90 7.52 1.85
C SER A 37 -6.63 6.07 1.44
N PHE A 38 -7.55 5.46 0.70
CA PHE A 38 -7.36 4.10 0.19
C PHE A 38 -6.05 3.97 -0.62
N ASN A 39 -5.74 5.00 -1.42
CA ASN A 39 -4.49 5.06 -2.17
C ASN A 39 -3.25 5.05 -1.25
N GLU A 40 -3.27 5.82 -0.17
CA GLU A 40 -2.18 5.83 0.82
C GLU A 40 -2.02 4.47 1.50
N LEU A 41 -3.12 3.79 1.83
CA LEU A 41 -3.07 2.42 2.35
C LEU A 41 -2.40 1.47 1.35
N VAL A 42 -2.83 1.47 0.08
CA VAL A 42 -2.26 0.61 -0.97
C VAL A 42 -0.75 0.84 -1.11
N LEU A 43 -0.30 2.09 -1.13
CA LEU A 43 1.13 2.40 -1.22
C LEU A 43 1.94 1.87 -0.04
N ARG A 44 1.39 1.97 1.18
CA ARG A 44 2.03 1.41 2.38
C ARG A 44 2.11 -0.12 2.32
N CYS A 45 1.05 -0.78 1.85
CA CYS A 45 1.06 -2.22 1.61
C CYS A 45 2.15 -2.62 0.61
N CYS A 46 2.30 -1.88 -0.48
CA CYS A 46 3.37 -2.11 -1.46
C CYS A 46 4.76 -1.89 -0.84
N GLN A 47 4.96 -0.80 -0.09
CA GLN A 47 6.25 -0.52 0.56
C GLN A 47 6.61 -1.60 1.59
N TYR A 48 5.64 -2.05 2.37
CA TYR A 48 5.81 -3.14 3.32
C TYR A 48 6.27 -4.42 2.62
N ALA A 49 5.57 -4.81 1.54
CA ALA A 49 5.94 -5.98 0.75
C ALA A 49 7.33 -5.87 0.11
N LEU A 50 7.75 -4.67 -0.31
CA LEU A 50 9.08 -4.41 -0.85
C LEU A 50 10.18 -4.45 0.23
N ASN A 51 9.90 -3.94 1.43
CA ASN A 51 10.84 -3.97 2.54
C ASN A 51 11.11 -5.41 3.02
N ASP A 52 10.07 -6.24 3.01
CA ASP A 52 10.15 -7.66 3.39
C ASP A 52 10.47 -8.57 2.17
N TYR A 53 10.80 -8.01 1.00
CA TYR A 53 11.09 -8.79 -0.20
C TYR A 53 12.49 -9.40 -0.15
N GLU A 54 12.55 -10.73 -0.03
CA GLU A 54 13.80 -11.52 -0.04
C GLU A 54 14.10 -12.17 -1.40
N GLY A 55 13.44 -11.72 -2.47
CA GLY A 55 13.58 -12.33 -3.79
C GLY A 55 14.83 -11.88 -4.56
N LYS A 56 14.96 -12.38 -5.79
CA LYS A 56 16.15 -12.19 -6.64
C LYS A 56 16.18 -10.86 -7.41
N ALA A 57 15.08 -10.12 -7.42
CA ALA A 57 15.03 -8.83 -8.13
C ALA A 57 15.89 -7.80 -7.40
N ASP A 58 16.76 -7.10 -8.13
CA ASP A 58 17.54 -6.00 -7.57
C ASP A 58 16.69 -4.71 -7.55
N ILE A 59 16.21 -4.38 -6.36
CA ILE A 59 15.35 -3.22 -6.06
C ILE A 59 16.04 -2.17 -5.18
N LYS A 60 17.30 -2.39 -4.77
CA LYS A 60 18.08 -1.42 -4.00
C LYS A 60 18.94 -0.58 -4.96
N LYS A 61 18.30 0.40 -5.60
CA LYS A 61 18.99 1.42 -6.41
C LYS A 61 19.19 2.71 -5.62
#